data_AF-A0AAP3BCE8-F1
#
_entry.id   AF-A0AAP3BCE8-F1
#
_cell.length_a   1.000
_cell.length_b   1.000
_cell.length_c   1.000
_cell.angle_alpha   90.00
_cell.angle_beta   90.00
_cell.angle_gamma   90.00
#
_symmetry.space_group_name_H-M   'P 1'
#
loop_
_entity.id
_entity.type
_entity.pdbx_description
1 polymer ?
#
loop_
_entity_poly.entity_id
_entity_poly.type
_entity_poly.pdbx_seq_one_letter_code
_entity_poly.pdbx_strand_id
1 'polypeptide(L)'
;MVTEMYHGLNAIIDVYINRKDYKRADYYIQMMRQNSNSFITPNLVRRGNELLYYNIGRYYCGIGKVDEGIGYFRKILTADHITFNQKEAAYGGLHTAYQLKGIPDSISKYAQLFVNANDSSYRHSTVESMYNIQSMYDYQHYQQRALKAQTENQLLWLSMALGTVVLFLVAVVVFLQADEAEKGSIGWNKRRL
;
A
#
# COMPACT_ATOMS: atom_id res chain seq x y z
N MET A 1 18.08 -5.90 -13.04
CA MET A 1 19.00 -5.33 -14.05
C MET A 1 18.30 -4.88 -15.34
N VAL A 2 17.87 -5.76 -16.26
CA VAL A 2 17.30 -5.30 -17.57
C VAL A 2 15.98 -4.53 -17.40
N THR A 3 15.06 -5.02 -16.57
CA THR A 3 13.75 -4.35 -16.31
C THR A 3 13.90 -3.01 -15.59
N GLU A 4 14.84 -2.90 -14.64
CA GLU A 4 15.10 -1.66 -13.90
C GLU A 4 15.71 -0.57 -14.79
N MET A 5 16.59 -0.95 -15.72
CA MET A 5 17.11 -0.04 -16.74
C MET A 5 15.98 0.57 -17.59
N TYR A 6 14.98 -0.23 -17.94
CA TYR A 6 13.84 0.25 -18.73
C TYR A 6 12.90 1.17 -17.96
N HIS A 7 12.66 0.92 -16.67
CA HIS A 7 11.91 1.84 -15.83
C HIS A 7 12.61 3.20 -15.70
N GLY A 8 13.94 3.19 -15.48
CA GLY A 8 14.74 4.41 -15.43
C GLY A 8 14.72 5.19 -16.75
N LEU A 9 14.90 4.50 -17.87
CA LEU A 9 14.86 5.14 -19.20
C LEU A 9 13.49 5.69 -19.54
N ASN A 10 12.41 4.98 -19.19
CA ASN A 10 11.06 5.47 -19.40
C ASN A 10 10.77 6.75 -18.60
N ALA A 11 11.26 6.85 -17.36
CA ALA A 11 11.15 8.06 -16.56
C ALA A 11 11.93 9.23 -17.18
N ILE A 12 13.13 8.98 -17.71
CA ILE A 12 13.92 10.00 -18.41
C ILE A 12 13.21 10.49 -19.68
N ILE A 13 12.63 9.57 -20.45
CA ILE A 13 11.84 9.90 -21.65
C ILE A 13 10.66 10.80 -21.27
N ASP A 14 9.89 10.45 -20.24
CA ASP A 14 8.76 11.27 -19.78
C ASP A 14 9.18 12.69 -19.40
N VAL A 15 10.29 12.84 -18.64
CA VAL A 15 10.83 14.16 -18.28
C VAL A 15 11.14 15.00 -19.51
N TYR A 16 11.77 14.44 -20.54
CA TYR A 16 12.11 15.19 -21.75
C TYR A 16 10.88 15.49 -22.63
N ILE A 17 9.91 14.58 -22.70
CA ILE A 17 8.61 14.84 -23.36
C ILE A 17 7.90 16.01 -22.68
N ASN A 18 7.85 16.04 -21.34
CA ASN A 18 7.22 17.11 -20.57
C ASN A 18 7.92 18.45 -20.76
N ARG A 19 9.24 18.45 -20.97
CA ARG A 19 10.04 19.64 -21.32
C ARG A 19 9.93 20.04 -22.80
N LYS A 20 9.21 19.28 -23.62
CA LYS A 20 9.16 19.41 -25.08
C LYS A 20 10.53 19.31 -25.76
N ASP A 21 11.51 18.72 -25.07
CA ASP A 21 12.84 18.44 -25.62
C ASP A 21 12.81 17.10 -26.35
N TYR A 22 12.15 17.10 -27.51
CA TYR A 22 11.93 15.89 -28.29
C TYR A 22 13.22 15.31 -28.86
N LYS A 23 14.27 16.13 -29.05
CA LYS A 23 15.58 15.65 -29.51
C LYS A 23 16.23 14.73 -28.47
N ARG A 24 16.21 15.11 -27.19
CA ARG A 24 16.71 14.24 -26.13
C ARG A 24 15.77 13.06 -25.89
N ALA A 25 14.46 13.26 -25.92
CA ALA A 25 13.51 12.16 -25.82
C ALA A 25 13.76 11.08 -26.90
N ASP A 26 13.99 11.50 -28.16
CA ASP A 26 14.32 10.59 -29.26
C ASP A 26 15.60 9.79 -28.98
N TYR A 27 16.66 10.46 -28.53
CA TYR A 27 17.92 9.79 -28.17
C TYR A 27 17.71 8.63 -27.19
N TYR A 28 16.95 8.85 -26.11
CA TYR A 28 16.69 7.79 -25.11
C TYR A 28 15.73 6.71 -25.65
N ILE A 29 14.75 7.07 -26.48
CA ILE A 29 13.89 6.09 -27.16
C ILE A 29 14.71 5.19 -28.09
N GLN A 30 15.65 5.75 -28.84
CA GLN A 30 16.52 5.00 -29.76
C GLN A 30 17.51 4.11 -29.00
N MET A 31 18.11 4.63 -27.92
CA MET A 31 18.96 3.85 -27.04
C MET A 31 18.20 2.66 -26.43
N MET A 32 16.93 2.86 -26.04
CA MET A 32 16.07 1.76 -25.60
C MET A 32 15.81 0.73 -26.69
N ARG A 33 15.53 1.17 -27.93
CA ARG A 33 15.31 0.26 -29.07
C ARG A 33 16.54 -0.59 -29.38
N GLN A 34 17.73 0.00 -29.34
CA GLN A 34 19.00 -0.68 -29.62
C GLN A 34 19.35 -1.72 -28.55
N ASN A 35 19.11 -1.41 -27.27
CA ASN A 35 19.33 -2.34 -26.16
C ASN A 35 18.23 -3.40 -26.01
N SER A 36 17.12 -3.23 -26.75
CA SER A 36 15.98 -4.15 -26.75
C SER A 36 16.21 -5.26 -27.78
N ASN A 37 16.79 -6.39 -27.35
CA ASN A 37 16.85 -7.59 -28.18
C ASN A 37 15.47 -8.25 -28.44
N SER A 38 14.34 -7.77 -27.88
CA SER A 38 12.98 -8.34 -28.13
C SER A 38 11.77 -7.63 -27.47
N PHE A 39 11.87 -6.38 -26.97
CA PHE A 39 10.80 -5.81 -26.11
C PHE A 39 9.81 -4.88 -26.81
N ILE A 40 10.13 -4.37 -28.01
CA ILE A 40 9.20 -3.65 -28.86
C ILE A 40 8.84 -4.54 -30.05
N THR A 41 8.39 -5.77 -29.78
CA THR A 41 7.80 -6.59 -30.84
C THR A 41 6.51 -5.92 -31.29
N PRO A 42 6.25 -5.78 -32.61
CA PRO A 42 5.06 -5.11 -33.11
C PRO A 42 3.73 -5.70 -32.59
N ASN A 43 3.75 -6.99 -32.18
CA ASN A 43 2.55 -7.81 -31.98
C ASN A 43 2.26 -8.19 -30.52
N LEU A 44 3.10 -7.82 -29.54
CA LEU A 44 2.82 -8.15 -28.14
C LEU A 44 3.35 -7.05 -27.20
N VAL A 45 2.45 -6.34 -26.53
CA VAL A 45 2.83 -5.48 -25.40
C VAL A 45 3.17 -6.40 -24.23
N ARG A 46 4.44 -6.46 -23.85
CA ARG A 46 4.88 -7.22 -22.67
C ARG A 46 4.39 -6.52 -21.39
N ARG A 47 3.99 -7.34 -20.41
CA ARG A 47 3.58 -6.88 -19.08
C ARG A 47 4.64 -5.98 -18.46
N GLY A 48 4.23 -4.79 -18.03
CA GLY A 48 5.10 -3.79 -17.41
C GLY A 48 5.67 -2.74 -18.39
N ASN A 49 5.43 -2.89 -19.70
CA ASN A 49 5.89 -1.92 -20.72
C ASN A 49 4.79 -0.95 -21.16
N GLU A 50 3.57 -1.03 -20.65
CA GLU A 50 2.42 -0.26 -21.10
C GLU A 50 2.68 1.26 -21.00
N LEU A 51 3.33 1.68 -19.91
CA LEU A 51 3.72 3.07 -19.70
C LEU A 51 4.77 3.57 -20.71
N LEU A 52 5.65 2.68 -21.16
CA LEU A 52 6.61 2.99 -22.22
C LEU A 52 5.91 3.21 -23.56
N TYR A 53 4.97 2.34 -23.94
CA TYR A 53 4.18 2.54 -25.17
C TYR A 53 3.40 3.86 -25.09
N TYR A 54 2.87 4.20 -23.91
CA TYR A 54 2.21 5.49 -23.69
C TYR A 54 3.14 6.68 -23.91
N ASN A 55 4.34 6.66 -23.32
CA ASN A 55 5.32 7.74 -23.49
C ASN A 55 5.83 7.86 -24.92
N ILE A 56 6.08 6.74 -25.60
CA ILE A 56 6.43 6.75 -27.04
C ILE A 56 5.27 7.35 -27.86
N GLY A 57 4.02 7.01 -27.53
CA GLY A 57 2.85 7.60 -28.17
C GLY A 57 2.79 9.12 -28.01
N ARG A 58 3.02 9.61 -26.79
CA ARG A 58 3.10 11.05 -26.49
C ARG A 58 4.24 11.75 -27.23
N TYR A 59 5.41 11.11 -27.31
CA TYR A 59 6.54 11.62 -28.08
C TYR A 59 6.16 11.84 -29.54
N TYR A 60 5.56 10.83 -30.19
CA TYR A 60 5.14 10.94 -31.60
C TYR A 60 4.09 12.03 -31.81
N CYS A 61 3.10 12.15 -30.91
CA CYS A 61 2.16 13.27 -30.93
C CYS A 61 2.87 14.63 -30.80
N GLY A 62 3.87 14.75 -29.92
CA GLY A 62 4.61 15.98 -29.68
C GLY A 62 5.45 16.47 -30.87
N ILE A 63 5.95 15.54 -31.70
CA ILE A 63 6.68 15.87 -32.95
C ILE A 63 5.76 15.97 -34.18
N GLY A 64 4.43 15.96 -33.99
CA GLY A 64 3.44 16.08 -35.07
C GLY A 64 3.13 14.78 -35.83
N LYS A 65 3.74 13.66 -35.45
CA LYS A 65 3.51 12.32 -36.00
C LYS A 65 2.35 11.62 -35.27
N VAL A 66 1.17 12.24 -35.36
CA VAL A 66 0.03 11.89 -34.51
C VAL A 66 -0.49 10.47 -34.78
N ASP A 67 -0.46 10.02 -36.03
CA ASP A 67 -0.94 8.68 -36.40
C ASP A 67 -0.07 7.55 -35.83
N GLU A 68 1.25 7.75 -35.79
CA GLU A 68 2.16 6.86 -35.10
C GLU A 68 1.85 6.82 -33.60
N GLY A 69 1.60 7.99 -32.99
CA GLY A 69 1.18 8.11 -31.60
C GLY A 69 -0.08 7.29 -31.28
N ILE A 70 -1.11 7.42 -32.11
CA ILE A 70 -2.36 6.63 -32.02
C ILE A 70 -2.06 5.12 -32.06
N GLY A 71 -1.15 4.71 -32.95
CA GLY A 71 -0.72 3.32 -33.06
C GLY A 71 -0.17 2.76 -31.74
N TYR A 72 0.67 3.52 -31.04
CA TYR A 72 1.21 3.11 -29.74
C TYR A 72 0.15 3.03 -28.65
N PHE A 73 -0.77 4.00 -28.57
CA PHE A 73 -1.85 3.96 -27.58
C PHE A 73 -2.80 2.77 -27.82
N ARG A 74 -3.12 2.47 -29.08
CA ARG A 74 -3.96 1.29 -29.43
C ARG A 74 -3.29 -0.02 -29.05
N LYS A 75 -1.96 -0.13 -29.18
CA LYS A 75 -1.23 -1.34 -28.79
C LYS A 75 -1.39 -1.65 -27.30
N ILE A 76 -1.43 -0.63 -26.43
CA ILE A 76 -1.72 -0.84 -25.00
C ILE A 76 -3.06 -1.55 -24.85
N LEU A 77 -4.10 -1.12 -25.58
CA LEU A 77 -5.44 -1.69 -25.52
C LEU A 77 -5.56 -3.10 -26.10
N THR A 78 -4.57 -3.58 -26.85
CA THR A 78 -4.54 -4.96 -27.37
C THR A 78 -3.97 -5.99 -26.39
N ALA A 79 -3.34 -5.54 -25.29
CA ALA A 79 -2.85 -6.44 -24.26
C ALA A 79 -4.00 -7.01 -23.42
N ASP A 80 -3.92 -8.31 -23.16
CA ASP A 80 -4.89 -9.09 -22.38
C ASP A 80 -4.82 -8.81 -20.86
N HIS A 81 -3.68 -8.34 -20.37
CA HIS A 81 -3.37 -8.17 -18.95
C HIS A 81 -3.43 -6.71 -18.46
N ILE A 82 -4.08 -5.81 -19.19
CA ILE A 82 -4.10 -4.39 -18.83
C ILE A 82 -5.06 -4.07 -17.67
N THR A 83 -4.56 -3.26 -16.74
CA THR A 83 -5.31 -2.68 -15.61
C THR A 83 -6.19 -1.51 -16.04
N PHE A 84 -7.12 -1.10 -15.17
CA PHE A 84 -7.95 0.09 -15.41
C PHE A 84 -7.11 1.36 -15.60
N ASN A 85 -6.03 1.54 -14.84
CA ASN A 85 -5.12 2.69 -14.96
C ASN A 85 -4.42 2.73 -16.33
N GLN A 86 -4.05 1.57 -16.87
CA GLN A 86 -3.42 1.49 -18.19
C GLN A 86 -4.43 1.76 -19.31
N LYS A 87 -5.69 1.32 -19.15
CA LYS A 87 -6.78 1.67 -20.07
C LYS A 87 -7.06 3.16 -20.06
N GLU A 88 -7.14 3.75 -18.87
CA GLU A 88 -7.29 5.19 -18.67
C GLU A 88 -6.17 5.96 -19.41
N ALA A 89 -4.90 5.63 -19.15
CA ALA A 89 -3.77 6.28 -19.83
C ALA A 89 -3.87 6.17 -21.36
N ALA A 90 -4.18 4.98 -21.89
CA ALA A 90 -4.33 4.76 -23.33
C ALA A 90 -5.48 5.57 -23.93
N TYR A 91 -6.65 5.63 -23.27
CA TYR A 91 -7.78 6.43 -23.73
C TYR A 91 -7.51 7.93 -23.65
N GLY A 92 -6.84 8.41 -22.61
CA GLY A 92 -6.42 9.82 -22.49
C GLY A 92 -5.41 10.22 -23.58
N GLY A 93 -4.48 9.32 -23.90
CA GLY A 93 -3.56 9.48 -25.03
C GLY A 93 -4.29 9.56 -26.37
N LEU A 94 -5.26 8.66 -26.61
CA LEU A 94 -6.08 8.68 -27.82
C LEU A 94 -6.94 9.94 -27.92
N HIS A 95 -7.57 10.36 -26.82
CA HIS A 95 -8.32 11.62 -26.78
C HIS A 95 -7.45 12.81 -27.21
N THR A 96 -6.26 12.94 -26.61
CA THR A 96 -5.29 14.00 -26.95
C THR A 96 -4.86 13.92 -28.42
N ALA A 97 -4.56 12.72 -28.93
CA ALA A 97 -4.17 12.54 -30.32
C ALA A 97 -5.30 12.93 -31.30
N TYR A 98 -6.54 12.55 -31.01
CA TYR A 98 -7.68 12.91 -31.85
C TYR A 98 -8.06 14.39 -31.75
N GLN A 99 -7.76 15.06 -30.62
CA GLN A 99 -7.81 16.52 -30.53
C GLN A 99 -6.81 17.16 -31.50
N LEU A 100 -5.58 16.67 -31.55
CA LEU A 100 -4.57 17.16 -32.50
C LEU A 100 -4.97 16.94 -33.96
N LYS A 101 -5.71 15.86 -34.25
CA LYS A 101 -6.26 15.60 -35.60
C LYS A 101 -7.52 16.40 -35.94
N GLY A 102 -8.18 17.00 -34.94
CA GLY A 102 -9.46 17.70 -35.13
C GLY A 102 -10.59 16.79 -35.60
N ILE A 103 -10.71 15.56 -35.07
CA ILE A 103 -11.78 14.60 -35.42
C ILE A 103 -12.81 14.52 -34.27
N PRO A 104 -13.92 15.27 -34.33
CA PRO A 104 -14.84 15.46 -33.19
C PRO A 104 -15.43 14.16 -32.64
N ASP A 105 -15.86 13.25 -33.52
CA ASP A 105 -16.47 11.98 -33.11
C ASP A 105 -15.50 11.13 -32.28
N SER A 106 -14.24 11.08 -32.70
CA SER A 106 -13.20 10.34 -31.97
C SER A 106 -12.81 11.04 -30.68
N ILE A 107 -12.78 12.37 -30.65
CA ILE A 107 -12.55 13.15 -29.42
C ILE A 107 -13.60 12.80 -28.38
N SER A 108 -14.89 12.85 -28.76
CA SER A 108 -16.02 12.52 -27.88
C SER A 108 -15.97 11.06 -27.40
N LYS A 109 -15.77 10.11 -28.33
CA LYS A 109 -15.64 8.69 -28.02
C LYS A 109 -14.56 8.41 -26.98
N TYR A 110 -13.35 8.94 -27.20
CA TYR A 110 -12.22 8.67 -26.31
C TYR A 110 -12.27 9.47 -25.01
N ALA A 111 -12.96 10.61 -24.98
CA ALA A 111 -13.30 11.28 -23.72
C ALA A 111 -14.20 10.41 -22.84
N GLN A 112 -15.27 9.85 -23.41
CA GLN A 112 -16.18 8.98 -22.65
C GLN A 112 -15.49 7.71 -22.15
N LEU A 113 -14.67 7.07 -23.00
CA LEU A 113 -13.90 5.88 -22.60
C LEU A 113 -12.88 6.20 -21.51
N PHE A 114 -12.23 7.36 -21.57
CA PHE A 114 -11.32 7.84 -20.53
C PHE A 114 -12.03 7.99 -19.19
N VAL A 115 -13.17 8.68 -19.14
CA VAL A 115 -13.96 8.87 -17.91
C VAL A 115 -14.40 7.53 -17.34
N ASN A 116 -14.93 6.63 -18.17
CA ASN A 116 -15.38 5.31 -17.71
C ASN A 116 -14.22 4.47 -17.12
N ALA A 117 -13.02 4.57 -17.70
CA ALA A 117 -11.84 3.89 -17.19
C ALA A 117 -11.33 4.50 -15.89
N ASN A 118 -11.32 5.83 -15.78
CA ASN A 118 -10.97 6.58 -14.57
C ASN A 118 -11.92 6.23 -13.41
N ASP A 119 -13.24 6.22 -13.63
CA ASP A 119 -14.22 5.82 -12.62
C ASP A 119 -13.99 4.37 -12.15
N SER A 120 -13.63 3.48 -13.07
CA SER A 120 -13.34 2.07 -12.75
C SER A 120 -12.06 1.92 -11.94
N SER A 121 -11.02 2.68 -12.28
CA SER A 121 -9.77 2.77 -11.52
C SER A 121 -10.02 3.31 -10.10
N TYR A 122 -10.79 4.38 -9.99
CA TYR A 122 -11.14 5.01 -8.71
C TYR A 122 -11.93 4.05 -7.81
N ARG A 123 -12.93 3.35 -8.36
CA ARG A 123 -13.67 2.33 -7.59
C ARG A 123 -12.76 1.21 -7.09
N HIS A 124 -11.85 0.73 -7.94
CA HIS A 124 -10.94 -0.35 -7.56
C HIS A 124 -10.00 0.06 -6.42
N SER A 125 -9.36 1.23 -6.54
CA SER A 125 -8.47 1.78 -5.50
C SER A 125 -9.19 2.13 -4.19
N THR A 126 -10.44 2.62 -4.28
CA THR A 126 -11.26 2.91 -3.09
C THR A 126 -11.63 1.63 -2.34
N VAL A 127 -11.99 0.56 -3.04
CA VAL A 127 -12.29 -0.74 -2.41
C VAL A 127 -11.06 -1.32 -1.73
N GLU A 128 -9.89 -1.26 -2.35
CA GLU A 128 -8.62 -1.70 -1.73
C GLU A 128 -8.29 -0.89 -0.48
N SER A 129 -8.47 0.44 -0.54
CA SER A 129 -8.30 1.33 0.61
C SER A 129 -9.26 1.00 1.76
N MET A 130 -10.51 0.64 1.46
CA MET A 130 -11.49 0.20 2.46
C MET A 130 -11.07 -1.09 3.16
N TYR A 131 -10.56 -2.09 2.44
CA TYR A 131 -10.05 -3.32 3.05
C TYR A 131 -8.84 -3.04 3.98
N ASN A 132 -7.94 -2.16 3.56
CA ASN A 132 -6.79 -1.76 4.38
C ASN A 132 -7.25 -1.05 5.67
N ILE A 133 -8.22 -0.12 5.60
CA ILE A 133 -8.79 0.53 6.78
C ILE A 133 -9.46 -0.49 7.70
N GLN A 134 -10.25 -1.43 7.16
CA GLN A 134 -10.94 -2.45 7.94
C GLN A 134 -9.94 -3.33 8.70
N SER A 135 -8.90 -3.82 8.02
CA SER A 135 -7.87 -4.65 8.65
C SER A 135 -7.08 -3.91 9.74
N MET A 136 -6.74 -2.63 9.52
CA MET A 136 -6.09 -1.81 10.54
C MET A 136 -7.01 -1.59 11.75
N TYR A 137 -8.29 -1.31 11.51
CA TYR A 137 -9.28 -1.14 12.58
C TYR A 137 -9.42 -2.42 13.41
N ASP A 138 -9.63 -3.57 12.75
CA ASP A 138 -9.75 -4.86 13.43
C ASP A 138 -8.49 -5.17 14.26
N TYR A 139 -7.30 -4.96 13.68
CA TYR A 139 -6.03 -5.15 14.39
C TYR A 139 -5.90 -4.27 15.63
N GLN A 140 -6.23 -2.98 15.51
CA GLN A 140 -6.22 -2.05 16.66
C GLN A 140 -7.20 -2.48 17.75
N HIS A 141 -8.39 -2.94 17.37
CA HIS A 141 -9.37 -3.47 18.33
C HIS A 141 -8.88 -4.73 19.04
N TYR A 142 -8.26 -5.65 18.32
CA TYR A 142 -7.65 -6.85 18.92
C TYR A 142 -6.53 -6.48 19.91
N GLN A 143 -5.64 -5.55 19.55
CA GLN A 143 -4.59 -5.08 20.45
C GLN A 143 -5.16 -4.42 21.69
N GLN A 144 -6.18 -3.55 21.56
CA GLN A 144 -6.81 -2.91 22.70
C GLN A 144 -7.49 -3.92 23.64
N ARG A 145 -8.16 -4.93 23.09
CA ARG A 145 -8.77 -6.01 23.90
C ARG A 145 -7.71 -6.84 24.61
N ALA A 146 -6.62 -7.21 23.93
CA ALA A 146 -5.52 -7.96 24.53
C ALA A 146 -4.85 -7.16 25.66
N LEU A 147 -4.63 -5.86 25.45
CA LEU A 147 -4.06 -4.97 26.47
C LEU A 147 -5.00 -4.85 27.68
N LYS A 148 -6.30 -4.62 27.46
CA LYS A 148 -7.29 -4.58 28.54
C LYS A 148 -7.32 -5.87 29.34
N ALA A 149 -7.38 -7.02 28.66
CA ALA A 149 -7.35 -8.32 29.32
C ALA A 149 -6.04 -8.54 30.12
N GLN A 150 -4.89 -8.10 29.60
CA GLN A 150 -3.64 -8.15 30.37
C GLN A 150 -3.69 -7.25 31.61
N THR A 151 -4.18 -6.02 31.49
CA THR A 151 -4.28 -5.10 32.62
C THR A 151 -5.28 -5.57 33.68
N GLU A 152 -6.43 -6.11 33.28
CA GLU A 152 -7.41 -6.70 34.19
C GLU A 152 -6.83 -7.92 34.91
N ASN A 153 -6.16 -8.82 34.18
CA ASN A 153 -5.48 -9.96 34.78
C ASN A 153 -4.37 -9.54 35.76
N GLN A 154 -3.60 -8.50 35.42
CA GLN A 154 -2.56 -7.94 36.31
C GLN A 154 -3.16 -7.33 37.58
N LEU A 155 -4.25 -6.56 37.45
CA LEU A 155 -4.94 -5.96 38.60
C LEU A 155 -5.56 -7.03 39.51
N LEU A 156 -6.18 -8.07 38.93
CA LEU A 156 -6.71 -9.22 39.68
C LEU A 156 -5.60 -9.99 40.39
N TRP A 157 -4.47 -10.23 39.72
CA TRP A 157 -3.34 -10.91 40.33
C TRP A 157 -2.74 -10.09 41.50
N LEU A 158 -2.60 -8.77 41.33
CA LEU A 158 -2.13 -7.87 42.38
C LEU A 158 -3.08 -7.86 43.59
N SER A 159 -4.40 -7.83 43.38
CA SER A 159 -5.37 -7.83 44.47
C SER A 159 -5.36 -9.15 45.26
N MET A 160 -5.23 -10.29 44.56
CA MET A 160 -5.07 -11.61 45.19
C MET A 160 -3.77 -11.70 46.01
N ALA A 161 -2.65 -11.20 45.46
CA ALA A 161 -1.36 -11.19 46.16
C ALA A 161 -1.38 -10.31 47.42
N LEU A 162 -2.07 -9.17 47.37
CA LEU A 162 -2.22 -8.29 48.53
C LEU A 162 -3.08 -8.95 49.63
N GLY A 163 -4.16 -9.63 49.23
CA GLY A 163 -5.01 -10.39 50.15
C GLY A 163 -4.28 -11.53 50.87
N THR A 164 -3.42 -12.27 50.17
CA THR A 164 -2.64 -13.36 50.78
C THR A 164 -1.61 -12.86 51.79
N VAL A 165 -0.96 -11.72 51.52
CA VAL A 165 -0.03 -11.08 52.46
C VAL A 165 -0.74 -10.63 53.73
N VAL A 166 -1.92 -10.03 53.61
CA VAL A 166 -2.73 -9.60 54.77
C VAL A 166 -3.12 -10.80 55.64
N LEU A 167 -3.58 -11.89 55.03
CA LEU A 167 -3.92 -13.12 55.76
C LEU A 167 -2.71 -13.71 56.50
N PHE A 168 -1.54 -13.70 55.86
CA PHE A 168 -0.30 -14.16 56.48
C PHE A 168 0.09 -13.31 57.70
N LEU A 169 0.01 -11.98 57.60
CA LEU A 169 0.28 -11.07 58.72
C LEU A 169 -0.68 -11.30 59.88
N VAL A 170 -1.98 -11.49 59.61
CA VAL A 170 -2.96 -11.80 60.66
C VAL A 170 -2.61 -13.12 61.36
N ALA A 171 -2.23 -14.15 60.60
CA ALA A 171 -1.82 -15.43 61.17
C ALA A 171 -0.57 -15.29 62.07
N VAL A 172 0.42 -14.49 61.66
CA VAL A 172 1.61 -14.19 62.47
C VAL A 172 1.23 -13.47 63.77
N VAL A 173 0.36 -12.46 63.71
CA VAL A 173 -0.09 -11.73 64.91
C VAL A 173 -0.83 -12.65 65.88
N VAL A 174 -1.73 -13.50 65.37
CA VAL A 174 -2.45 -14.49 66.19
C VAL A 174 -1.47 -15.48 66.83
N PHE A 175 -0.48 -15.95 66.07
CA PHE A 175 0.55 -16.86 66.59
C PHE A 175 1.39 -16.22 67.69
N LEU A 176 1.81 -14.95 67.52
CA LEU A 176 2.57 -14.22 68.54
C LEU A 176 1.74 -14.01 69.83
N GLN A 177 0.45 -13.67 69.70
CA GLN A 177 -0.43 -13.55 70.87
C GLN A 177 -0.63 -14.90 71.59
N ALA A 178 -0.72 -16.00 70.83
CA ALA A 178 -0.82 -17.34 71.40
C ALA A 178 0.46 -17.75 72.14
N ASP A 179 1.64 -17.48 71.57
CA ASP A 179 2.95 -17.74 72.21
C ASP A 179 3.16 -16.86 73.46
N GLU A 180 2.74 -15.59 73.43
CA GLU A 180 2.75 -14.73 74.62
C GLU A 180 1.80 -15.24 75.72
N ALA A 181 0.60 -15.71 75.35
CA ALA A 181 -0.34 -16.31 76.30
C ALA A 181 0.22 -17.60 76.93
N GLU A 182 0.92 -18.43 76.15
CA GLU A 182 1.57 -19.65 76.63
C GLU A 182 2.76 -19.33 77.57
N LYS A 183 3.62 -18.37 77.21
CA LYS A 183 4.72 -17.90 78.07
C LYS A 183 4.22 -17.26 79.36
N GLY A 184 3.13 -16.50 79.30
CA GLY A 184 2.46 -15.92 80.48
C GLY A 184 1.97 -16.99 81.45
N SER A 185 1.36 -18.07 80.95
CA SER A 185 0.93 -19.23 81.74
C SER A 185 2.10 -19.94 82.44
N ILE A 186 3.22 -20.17 81.74
CA ILE A 186 4.41 -20.86 82.29
C ILE A 186 5.11 -20.00 83.36
N GLY A 187 5.12 -18.67 83.20
CA GLY A 187 5.74 -17.72 84.15
C GLY A 187 4.99 -17.53 85.48
N TRP A 188 3.67 -17.80 85.51
CA TRP A 188 2.91 -17.89 86.76
C TRP A 188 3.16 -19.20 87.50
N ASN A 189 3.38 -20.30 86.77
CA ASN A 189 3.61 -21.62 87.37
C ASN A 189 5.00 -21.75 88.02
N LYS A 190 6.03 -21.10 87.44
CA LYS A 190 7.39 -21.04 88.03
C LYS A 190 7.53 -20.17 89.29
N ARG A 191 6.59 -19.28 89.59
CA ARG A 191 6.59 -18.43 90.79
C ARG A 191 5.84 -19.03 91.99
N ARG A 192 5.30 -20.25 91.83
CA ARG A 192 4.56 -20.99 92.87
C ARG A 192 5.27 -22.27 93.36
N LEU A 193 6.51 -22.51 92.93
CA LEU A 193 7.43 -23.50 93.52
C LEU A 193 8.50 -22.76 94.32
#